data_AF-A0A259IBF7-F1
#
_entry.id   AF-A0A259IBF7-F1
#
_cell.length_a   1.000
_cell.length_b   1.000
_cell.length_c   1.000
_cell.angle_alpha   90.00
_cell.angle_beta   90.00
_cell.angle_gamma   90.00
#
_symmetry.space_group_name_H-M   'P 1'
#
loop_
_entity.id
_entity.type
_entity.pdbx_description
1 polymer ?
#
loop_
_entity_poly.entity_id
_entity_poly.type
_entity_poly.pdbx_seq_one_letter_code
_entity_poly.pdbx_strand_id
1 'polypeptide(L)'
;MRDVREVMRLYRDAAVPMREIGRMSGVARSTVRDMILRFERSGLCWPVPPEISDAALEARLYGAAGVKPGRRKLPEPDWSVVAREMKRKHVTLQVLWEEYIAEHPDGYRYSRFCDLFRGWEGRLPLTMRQNHGGGEKLFIDYAGDKVPVIDRQTGEVRDAHIFVAVMGGSSLSFGYATWTEQMGDWIDAHNAAFAFFGGVPQLLVPDNAKVAVIKACLFDPMVNRSYTDMARHYGTAVLPTRPRKPRDKAKVEACVGIVERWLLGRLRNRIFYSLVELNAAIAECMMLLNDVRVVRQFGKTRRQMFVDIDAPNLKPLPADPWVHAEWKRCRVGLDYHIALDRHHYSVPCRFARREVEARFTTRTVEIFLGGERIAVHMRGSGNGRHTTIPEHMPSSHRRYGEWTPAKIRAEAARIGPMLSLLVEKIIAGRPHPEQGYRSCLGIIGLEKRFGAERLEAAALRALEIEARNYPSVKSILEKGLDKVPVPKSPEHAPIDHANIRGSHYYH
;
A
#
# COMPACT_ATOMS: atom_id res chain seq x y z
N MET A 1 40.04 38.06 9.05
CA MET A 1 41.45 38.22 9.46
C MET A 1 41.52 38.01 10.97
N ARG A 2 41.99 36.85 11.44
CA ARG A 2 41.73 36.39 12.82
C ARG A 2 42.72 36.85 13.90
N ASP A 3 43.79 37.56 13.54
CA ASP A 3 44.93 37.72 14.46
C ASP A 3 45.18 39.18 14.89
N VAL A 4 44.17 40.07 14.87
CA VAL A 4 44.36 41.48 15.30
C VAL A 4 44.85 41.55 16.76
N ARG A 5 44.27 40.75 17.67
CA ARG A 5 44.69 40.69 19.06
C ARG A 5 46.13 40.18 19.19
N GLU A 6 46.52 39.19 18.41
CA GLU A 6 47.86 38.63 18.44
C GLU A 6 48.90 39.60 17.88
N VAL A 7 48.57 40.29 16.78
CA VAL A 7 49.41 41.37 16.22
C VAL A 7 49.59 42.50 17.23
N MET A 8 48.52 42.91 17.93
CA MET A 8 48.60 43.96 18.94
C MET A 8 49.34 43.50 20.20
N ARG A 9 49.20 42.24 20.62
CA ARG A 9 49.97 41.63 21.72
C ARG A 9 51.47 41.62 21.41
N LEU A 10 51.85 41.15 20.22
CA LEU A 10 53.25 41.13 19.78
C LEU A 10 53.83 42.54 19.63
N TYR A 11 53.03 43.50 19.18
CA TYR A 11 53.47 44.89 18.97
C TYR A 11 53.54 45.72 20.25
N ARG A 12 52.52 45.66 21.11
CA ARG A 12 52.39 46.50 22.31
C ARG A 12 52.98 45.85 23.56
N ASP A 13 52.80 44.54 23.75
CA ASP A 13 53.26 43.85 24.97
C ASP A 13 54.68 43.29 24.80
N ALA A 14 54.99 42.74 23.62
CA ALA A 14 56.29 42.12 23.35
C ALA A 14 57.28 43.02 22.61
N ALA A 15 56.87 44.24 22.22
CA ALA A 15 57.68 45.23 21.49
C ALA A 15 58.40 44.68 20.24
N VAL A 16 57.81 43.68 19.58
CA VAL A 16 58.43 43.00 18.43
C VAL A 16 58.34 43.91 17.19
N PRO A 17 59.41 44.04 16.38
CA PRO A 17 59.37 44.84 15.16
C PRO A 17 58.33 44.32 14.14
N MET A 18 57.58 45.22 13.49
CA MET A 18 56.47 44.86 12.56
C MET A 18 56.87 43.87 11.44
N ARG A 19 58.15 43.88 11.02
CA ARG A 19 58.67 42.93 10.01
C ARG A 19 58.74 41.50 10.56
N GLU A 20 59.15 41.36 11.81
CA GLU A 20 59.23 40.09 12.53
C GLU A 20 57.82 39.56 12.83
N ILE A 21 56.91 40.44 13.27
CA ILE A 21 55.48 40.11 13.47
C ILE A 21 54.86 39.54 12.19
N GLY A 22 55.14 40.18 11.04
CA GLY A 22 54.66 39.70 9.74
C GLY A 22 55.21 38.33 9.37
N ARG A 23 56.48 38.05 9.67
CA ARG A 23 57.10 36.73 9.47
C ARG A 23 56.46 35.67 10.38
N MET A 24 56.27 35.98 11.66
CA MET A 24 55.69 35.06 12.65
C MET A 24 54.21 34.75 12.39
N SER A 25 53.45 35.76 11.92
CA SER A 25 52.00 35.65 11.69
C SER A 25 51.65 35.24 10.25
N GLY A 26 52.63 35.07 9.36
CA GLY A 26 52.40 34.74 7.95
C GLY A 26 51.74 35.85 7.13
N VAL A 27 51.84 37.12 7.57
CA VAL A 27 51.15 38.28 7.00
C VAL A 27 52.17 39.32 6.52
N ALA A 28 51.92 39.96 5.37
CA ALA A 28 52.80 41.01 4.85
C ALA A 28 52.97 42.18 5.83
N ARG A 29 54.18 42.76 5.91
CA ARG A 29 54.49 43.92 6.78
C ARG A 29 53.53 45.10 6.59
N SER A 30 53.10 45.34 5.34
CA SER A 30 52.14 46.40 5.01
C SER A 30 50.79 46.17 5.68
N THR A 31 50.33 44.92 5.74
CA THR A 31 49.07 44.53 6.39
C THR A 31 49.17 44.61 7.91
N VAL A 32 50.30 44.21 8.51
CA VAL A 32 50.57 44.40 9.95
C VAL A 32 50.53 45.89 10.31
N ARG A 33 51.15 46.74 9.49
CA ARG A 33 51.10 48.20 9.66
C ARG A 33 49.68 48.75 9.55
N ASP A 34 48.91 48.31 8.56
CA ASP A 34 47.51 48.73 8.38
C ASP A 34 46.63 48.31 9.56
N MET A 35 46.81 47.10 10.09
CA MET A 35 46.13 46.60 11.28
C MET A 35 46.37 47.50 12.51
N ILE A 36 47.62 47.85 12.77
CA ILE A 36 48.00 48.72 13.90
C ILE A 36 47.41 50.13 13.72
N LEU A 37 47.52 50.71 12.52
CA LEU A 37 46.98 52.04 12.24
C LEU A 37 45.45 52.10 12.36
N ARG A 38 44.75 51.07 11.91
CA ARG A 38 43.28 50.96 12.07
C ARG A 38 42.90 50.84 13.53
N PHE A 39 43.67 50.07 14.31
CA PHE A 39 43.44 49.95 15.75
C PHE A 39 43.61 51.31 16.44
N GLU A 40 44.69 52.03 16.15
CA GLU A 40 44.93 53.37 16.71
C GLU A 40 43.85 54.38 16.31
N ARG A 41 43.38 54.32 15.05
CA ARG A 41 42.29 55.17 14.55
C ARG A 41 40.93 54.83 15.15
N SER A 42 40.74 53.62 15.66
CA SER A 42 39.46 53.19 16.25
C SER A 42 39.21 53.75 17.65
N GLY A 43 40.24 54.31 18.29
CA GLY A 43 40.16 54.82 19.66
C GLY A 43 39.98 53.75 20.73
N LEU A 44 40.17 52.47 20.39
CA LEU A 44 40.10 51.36 21.35
C LEU A 44 41.36 51.33 22.23
N CYS A 45 41.16 51.06 23.53
CA CYS A 45 42.26 50.84 24.46
C CYS A 45 42.86 49.43 24.30
N TRP A 46 44.17 49.32 24.57
CA TRP A 46 44.87 48.05 24.70
C TRP A 46 45.22 47.80 26.18
N PRO A 47 45.00 46.60 26.74
CA PRO A 47 44.40 45.42 26.10
C PRO A 47 42.91 45.60 25.78
N VAL A 48 42.45 45.00 24.67
CA VAL A 48 41.02 45.06 24.28
C VAL A 48 40.18 44.36 25.36
N PRO A 49 39.16 45.03 25.92
CA PRO A 49 38.27 44.44 26.93
C PRO A 49 37.72 43.07 26.49
N PRO A 50 37.62 42.08 27.41
CA PRO A 50 37.17 40.73 27.08
C PRO A 50 35.71 40.67 26.60
N GLU A 51 34.91 41.70 26.84
CA GLU A 51 33.53 41.83 26.38
C GLU A 51 33.41 42.10 24.88
N ILE A 52 34.48 42.54 24.21
CA ILE A 52 34.49 42.79 22.76
C ILE A 52 34.92 41.50 22.06
N SER A 53 33.99 40.79 21.43
CA SER A 53 34.34 39.62 20.62
C SER A 53 35.23 39.99 19.43
N ASP A 54 36.00 39.03 18.90
CA ASP A 54 36.86 39.27 17.73
C ASP A 54 36.05 39.71 16.51
N ALA A 55 34.80 39.25 16.37
CA ALA A 55 33.89 39.70 15.32
C ALA A 55 33.48 41.17 15.51
N ALA A 56 33.24 41.62 16.75
CA ALA A 56 32.93 43.01 17.04
C ALA A 56 34.16 43.93 16.86
N LEU A 57 35.36 43.42 17.18
CA LEU A 57 36.63 44.10 16.93
C LEU A 57 36.87 44.25 15.41
N GLU A 58 36.70 43.17 14.63
CA GLU A 58 36.84 43.21 13.17
C GLU A 58 35.82 44.18 12.55
N ALA A 59 34.57 44.18 13.01
CA ALA A 59 33.54 45.11 12.56
C ALA A 59 33.87 46.58 12.89
N ARG A 60 34.54 46.88 14.01
CA ARG A 60 34.95 48.26 14.35
C ARG A 60 36.17 48.75 13.58
N LEU A 61 37.09 47.85 13.25
CA LEU A 61 38.34 48.18 12.55
C LEU A 61 38.20 48.17 11.02
N TYR A 62 37.26 47.36 10.51
CA TYR A 62 37.06 47.13 9.07
C TYR A 62 35.63 47.39 8.60
N GLY A 63 34.68 47.64 9.51
CA GLY A 63 33.33 48.07 9.14
C GLY A 63 33.38 49.41 8.45
N ALA A 64 33.05 49.42 7.17
CA ALA A 64 33.18 50.60 6.32
C ALA A 64 32.31 51.76 6.83
N ALA A 65 32.92 52.93 6.97
CA ALA A 65 32.19 54.19 6.91
C ALA A 65 31.46 54.27 5.54
N GLY A 66 30.13 54.20 5.57
CA GLY A 66 29.31 54.83 4.54
C GLY A 66 29.14 54.13 3.19
N VAL A 67 28.98 52.80 3.12
CA VAL A 67 28.26 52.23 1.97
C VAL A 67 26.75 52.38 2.24
N LYS A 68 26.18 53.52 1.85
CA LYS A 68 24.72 53.62 1.71
C LYS A 68 24.31 52.50 0.72
N PRO A 69 23.34 51.63 1.05
CA PRO A 69 22.87 50.64 0.10
C PRO A 69 22.37 51.39 -1.13
N GLY A 70 23.06 51.24 -2.25
CA GLY A 70 22.67 51.87 -3.51
C GLY A 70 21.23 51.48 -3.80
N ARG A 71 20.35 52.47 -4.04
CA ARG A 71 19.01 52.19 -4.57
C ARG A 71 19.17 51.30 -5.81
N ARG A 72 18.48 50.15 -5.82
CA ARG A 72 18.44 49.23 -6.96
C ARG A 72 17.84 50.01 -8.14
N LYS A 73 18.66 50.33 -9.15
CA LYS A 73 18.29 51.23 -10.26
C LYS A 73 17.67 50.55 -11.47
N LEU A 74 17.68 49.22 -11.55
CA LEU A 74 17.22 48.45 -12.72
C LEU A 74 16.17 47.43 -12.28
N PRO A 75 15.21 47.07 -13.17
CA PRO A 75 14.21 46.04 -12.87
C PRO A 75 14.89 44.70 -12.59
N GLU A 76 14.64 44.15 -11.39
CA GLU A 76 15.07 42.80 -11.03
C GLU A 76 14.08 41.79 -11.62
N PRO A 77 14.57 40.65 -12.16
CA PRO A 77 13.71 39.53 -12.50
C PRO A 77 13.03 38.99 -11.25
N ASP A 78 11.87 38.34 -11.41
CA ASP A 78 11.31 37.54 -10.34
C ASP A 78 12.21 36.33 -10.06
N TRP A 79 13.06 36.45 -9.04
CA TRP A 79 14.01 35.40 -8.66
C TRP A 79 13.34 34.07 -8.31
N SER A 80 12.05 34.07 -7.92
CA SER A 80 11.29 32.85 -7.67
C SER A 80 10.93 32.12 -8.97
N VAL A 81 10.70 32.86 -10.05
CA VAL A 81 10.50 32.33 -11.41
C VAL A 81 11.82 31.78 -11.93
N VAL A 82 12.91 32.56 -11.84
CA VAL A 82 14.26 32.11 -12.24
C VAL A 82 14.64 30.81 -11.53
N ALA A 83 14.41 30.71 -10.21
CA ALA A 83 14.67 29.50 -9.43
C ALA A 83 13.79 28.30 -9.82
N ARG A 84 12.59 28.53 -10.37
CA ARG A 84 11.69 27.47 -10.86
C ARG A 84 12.14 26.96 -12.23
N GLU A 85 12.46 27.88 -13.14
CA GLU A 85 12.95 27.56 -14.48
C GLU A 85 14.29 26.81 -14.41
N MET A 86 15.17 27.16 -13.46
CA MET A 86 16.40 26.40 -13.16
C MET A 86 16.19 24.93 -12.79
N LYS A 87 14.96 24.47 -12.50
CA LYS A 87 14.64 23.05 -12.25
C LYS A 87 14.25 22.28 -13.52
N ARG A 88 14.00 22.97 -14.63
CA ARG A 88 13.70 22.33 -15.92
C ARG A 88 14.98 21.79 -16.53
N LYS A 89 14.84 20.73 -17.34
CA LYS A 89 16.00 20.15 -18.06
C LYS A 89 16.56 21.16 -19.06
N HIS A 90 17.89 21.21 -19.17
CA HIS A 90 18.65 22.07 -20.09
C HIS A 90 18.55 23.60 -19.87
N VAL A 91 17.85 24.05 -18.82
CA VAL A 91 17.81 25.47 -18.46
C VAL A 91 19.01 25.82 -17.59
N THR A 92 19.76 26.85 -17.98
CA THR A 92 20.91 27.38 -17.22
C THR A 92 20.68 28.83 -16.85
N LEU A 93 21.43 29.34 -15.87
CA LEU A 93 21.40 30.77 -15.53
C LEU A 93 21.78 31.67 -16.70
N GLN A 94 22.58 31.15 -17.64
CA GLN A 94 22.93 31.88 -18.86
C GLN A 94 21.72 32.03 -19.78
N VAL A 95 20.95 30.96 -20.02
CA VAL A 95 19.72 30.99 -20.83
C VAL A 95 18.71 31.97 -20.22
N LEU A 96 18.48 31.91 -18.91
CA LEU A 96 17.55 32.81 -18.22
C LEU A 96 18.03 34.27 -18.19
N TRP A 97 19.34 34.49 -18.26
CA TRP A 97 19.90 35.82 -18.41
C TRP A 97 19.74 36.36 -19.83
N GLU A 98 19.92 35.52 -20.86
CA GLU A 98 19.69 35.87 -22.26
C GLU A 98 18.23 36.26 -22.51
N GLU A 99 17.27 35.55 -21.92
CA GLU A 99 15.84 35.91 -21.92
C GLU A 99 15.60 37.26 -21.21
N TYR A 100 16.17 37.44 -20.02
CA TYR A 100 16.04 38.67 -19.25
C TYR A 100 16.61 39.90 -19.98
N ILE A 101 17.80 39.80 -20.59
CA ILE A 101 18.45 40.93 -21.27
C ILE A 101 17.80 41.25 -22.62
N ALA A 102 17.13 40.27 -23.25
CA ALA A 102 16.32 40.51 -24.44
C ALA A 102 15.07 41.34 -24.13
N GLU A 103 14.40 41.07 -22.99
CA GLU A 103 13.27 41.87 -22.52
C GLU A 103 13.70 43.19 -21.87
N HIS A 104 14.90 43.24 -21.30
CA HIS A 104 15.45 44.41 -20.60
C HIS A 104 16.86 44.72 -21.13
N PRO A 105 16.99 45.38 -22.30
CA PRO A 105 18.30 45.64 -22.94
C PRO A 105 19.30 46.41 -22.05
N ASP A 106 18.79 47.28 -21.19
CA ASP A 106 19.55 48.06 -20.20
C ASP A 106 19.64 47.37 -18.81
N GLY A 107 19.21 46.12 -18.73
CA GLY A 107 19.17 45.33 -17.50
C GLY A 107 20.54 44.89 -16.98
N TYR A 108 20.54 44.11 -15.91
CA TYR A 108 21.75 43.54 -15.33
C TYR A 108 22.54 42.66 -16.32
N ARG A 109 23.83 42.95 -16.48
CA ARG A 109 24.77 42.07 -17.20
C ARG A 109 24.98 40.77 -16.44
N TYR A 110 25.38 39.72 -17.15
CA TYR A 110 25.41 38.33 -16.66
C TYR A 110 26.04 38.16 -15.27
N SER A 111 27.23 38.75 -15.04
CA SER A 111 27.91 38.68 -13.74
C SER A 111 27.04 39.22 -12.60
N ARG A 112 26.45 40.40 -12.79
CA ARG A 112 25.58 41.03 -11.79
C ARG A 112 24.27 40.28 -11.61
N PHE A 113 23.71 39.71 -12.69
CA PHE A 113 22.53 38.86 -12.63
C PHE A 113 22.79 37.62 -11.77
N CYS A 114 23.91 36.92 -11.98
CA CYS A 114 24.33 35.79 -11.16
C CYS A 114 24.55 36.18 -9.70
N ASP A 115 25.19 37.32 -9.44
CA ASP A 115 25.45 37.78 -8.07
C ASP A 115 24.16 38.14 -7.32
N LEU A 116 23.19 38.75 -8.00
CA LEU A 116 21.89 39.05 -7.42
C LEU A 116 21.06 37.78 -7.19
N PHE A 117 21.09 36.83 -8.11
CA PHE A 117 20.45 35.53 -7.93
C PHE A 117 21.07 34.76 -6.76
N ARG A 118 22.41 34.68 -6.68
CA ARG A 118 23.13 34.06 -5.55
C ARG A 118 22.89 34.80 -4.23
N GLY A 119 22.77 36.13 -4.27
CA GLY A 119 22.47 36.96 -3.11
C GLY A 119 21.03 36.80 -2.62
N TRP A 120 20.08 36.53 -3.54
CA TRP A 120 18.72 36.11 -3.21
C TRP A 120 18.72 34.68 -2.67
N GLU A 121 19.47 33.77 -3.30
CA GLU A 121 19.60 32.37 -2.91
C GLU A 121 20.22 32.23 -1.50
N GLY A 122 21.22 33.05 -1.18
CA GLY A 122 21.86 33.09 0.14
C GLY A 122 21.00 33.66 1.27
N ARG A 123 19.85 34.27 0.96
CA ARG A 123 18.83 34.68 1.96
C ARG A 123 17.82 33.57 2.24
N LEU A 124 17.82 32.51 1.42
CA LEU A 124 17.02 31.32 1.69
C LEU A 124 17.64 30.54 2.86
N PRO A 125 16.84 29.79 3.64
CA PRO A 125 17.36 29.01 4.76
C PRO A 125 18.48 28.08 4.31
N LEU A 126 19.63 28.11 4.99
CA LEU A 126 20.79 27.26 4.72
C LEU A 126 20.39 25.77 4.77
N THR A 127 20.17 25.20 3.59
CA THR A 127 20.02 23.77 3.33
C THR A 127 20.79 23.51 2.05
N MET A 128 21.75 22.58 2.07
CA MET A 128 22.45 22.16 0.86
C MET A 128 21.41 21.54 -0.09
N ARG A 129 21.05 22.26 -1.16
CA ARG A 129 20.04 21.80 -2.13
C ARG A 129 20.68 20.89 -3.16
N GLN A 130 20.21 19.66 -3.23
CA GLN A 130 20.34 18.87 -4.45
C GLN A 130 19.35 19.41 -5.48
N ASN A 131 19.84 19.88 -6.63
CA ASN A 131 18.98 20.19 -7.76
C ASN A 131 18.48 18.87 -8.34
N HIS A 132 17.17 18.64 -8.28
CA HIS A 132 16.52 17.50 -8.93
C HIS A 132 15.80 18.03 -10.17
N GLY A 133 16.12 17.47 -11.33
CA GLY A 133 15.40 17.77 -12.54
C GLY A 133 13.95 17.31 -12.45
N GLY A 134 13.06 18.00 -13.16
CA GLY A 134 11.68 17.58 -13.29
C GLY A 134 11.54 16.15 -13.82
N GLY A 135 10.68 15.35 -13.18
CA GLY A 135 10.40 13.96 -13.55
C GLY A 135 11.57 12.99 -13.37
N GLU A 136 12.67 13.45 -12.77
CA GLU A 136 13.91 12.66 -12.65
C GLU A 136 13.81 11.63 -11.54
N LYS A 137 13.54 12.07 -10.30
CA LYS A 137 13.60 11.21 -9.10
C LYS A 137 12.28 11.22 -8.35
N LEU A 138 11.82 10.04 -7.96
CA LEU A 138 10.77 9.84 -6.99
C LEU A 138 11.39 9.21 -5.73
N PHE A 139 11.26 9.92 -4.62
CA PHE A 139 11.73 9.44 -3.32
C PHE A 139 10.62 8.67 -2.63
N ILE A 140 10.93 7.51 -2.08
CA ILE A 140 9.95 6.58 -1.54
C ILE A 140 10.39 6.10 -0.16
N ASP A 141 9.45 6.07 0.77
CA ASP A 141 9.66 5.58 2.13
C ASP A 141 8.35 5.10 2.77
N TYR A 142 8.44 4.47 3.94
CA TYR A 142 7.30 4.28 4.84
C TYR A 142 7.40 5.26 6.02
N ALA A 143 6.26 5.81 6.44
CA ALA A 143 6.18 6.51 7.72
C ALA A 143 6.44 5.52 8.86
N GLY A 144 7.16 5.97 9.90
CA GLY A 144 7.46 5.14 11.05
C GLY A 144 6.24 4.83 11.92
N ASP A 145 5.32 5.80 12.02
CA ASP A 145 4.09 5.67 12.77
C ASP A 145 3.00 4.97 11.94
N LYS A 146 2.21 4.12 12.61
CA LYS A 146 1.12 3.35 12.00
C LYS A 146 -0.26 3.92 12.36
N VAL A 147 -1.27 3.56 11.58
CA VAL A 147 -2.66 3.96 11.82
C VAL A 147 -3.51 2.72 12.15
N PRO A 148 -4.22 2.69 13.29
CA PRO A 148 -5.08 1.56 13.64
C PRO A 148 -6.35 1.53 12.77
N VAL A 149 -6.70 0.33 12.29
CA VAL A 149 -7.94 0.06 11.56
C VAL A 149 -8.69 -1.08 12.28
N ILE A 150 -9.98 -0.88 12.52
CA ILE A 150 -10.79 -1.78 13.35
C ILE A 150 -11.68 -2.66 12.47
N ASP A 151 -11.62 -3.97 12.65
CA ASP A 151 -12.58 -4.88 12.03
C ASP A 151 -13.98 -4.68 12.65
N ARG A 152 -14.99 -4.36 11.82
CA ARG A 152 -16.37 -4.11 12.30
C ARG A 152 -17.05 -5.32 12.91
N GLN A 153 -16.66 -6.52 12.52
CA GLN A 153 -17.30 -7.75 12.95
C GLN A 153 -16.65 -8.30 14.22
N THR A 154 -15.32 -8.22 14.32
CA THR A 154 -14.58 -8.80 15.45
C THR A 154 -14.15 -7.78 16.50
N GLY A 155 -14.08 -6.49 16.14
CA GLY A 155 -13.49 -5.44 16.98
C GLY A 155 -11.97 -5.50 17.06
N GLU A 156 -11.32 -6.40 16.30
CA GLU A 156 -9.86 -6.54 16.28
C GLU A 156 -9.22 -5.31 15.64
N VAL A 157 -8.18 -4.78 16.28
CA VAL A 157 -7.41 -3.64 15.79
C VAL A 157 -6.20 -4.16 15.02
N ARG A 158 -6.08 -3.72 13.77
CA ARG A 158 -4.92 -3.99 12.90
C ARG A 158 -4.28 -2.70 12.46
N ASP A 159 -2.97 -2.59 12.70
CA ASP A 159 -2.19 -1.42 12.30
C ASP A 159 -1.87 -1.43 10.80
N ALA A 160 -2.11 -0.31 10.13
CA ALA A 160 -1.74 -0.04 8.75
C ALA A 160 -0.48 0.83 8.68
N HIS A 161 0.39 0.52 7.73
CA HIS A 161 1.60 1.25 7.41
C HIS A 161 1.31 2.32 6.34
N ILE A 162 1.96 3.48 6.41
CA ILE A 162 1.76 4.56 5.43
C ILE A 162 2.94 4.65 4.49
N PHE A 163 2.74 4.21 3.25
CA PHE A 163 3.66 4.44 2.14
C PHE A 163 3.63 5.92 1.74
N VAL A 164 4.81 6.51 1.54
CA VAL A 164 4.98 7.90 1.13
C VAL A 164 5.85 7.96 -0.12
N ALA A 165 5.39 8.69 -1.14
CA ALA A 165 6.17 8.95 -2.35
C ALA A 165 6.20 10.45 -2.68
N VAL A 166 7.35 10.95 -3.12
CA VAL A 166 7.59 12.40 -3.27
C VAL A 166 8.39 12.71 -4.51
N MET A 167 7.87 13.59 -5.36
CA MET A 167 8.57 14.05 -6.55
C MET A 167 9.76 14.96 -6.21
N GLY A 168 10.90 14.68 -6.83
CA GLY A 168 12.14 15.43 -6.65
C GLY A 168 12.05 16.88 -7.11
N GLY A 169 11.36 17.22 -8.21
CA GLY A 169 11.29 18.58 -8.74
C GLY A 169 10.33 19.49 -7.98
N SER A 170 9.06 19.09 -7.94
CA SER A 170 7.94 19.83 -7.35
C SER A 170 7.71 19.59 -5.86
N SER A 171 8.24 18.50 -5.30
CA SER A 171 7.87 18.01 -3.97
C SER A 171 6.37 17.74 -3.82
N LEU A 172 5.70 17.36 -4.92
CA LEU A 172 4.36 16.77 -4.88
C LEU A 172 4.41 15.45 -4.12
N SER A 173 3.55 15.32 -3.12
CA SER A 173 3.56 14.22 -2.16
C SER A 173 2.37 13.29 -2.36
N PHE A 174 2.59 12.01 -2.20
CA PHE A 174 1.58 10.97 -2.23
C PHE A 174 1.66 10.14 -0.95
N GLY A 175 0.51 9.72 -0.43
CA GLY A 175 0.41 8.87 0.75
C GLY A 175 -0.59 7.75 0.50
N TYR A 176 -0.26 6.53 0.93
CA TYR A 176 -1.10 5.36 0.72
C TYR A 176 -0.92 4.36 1.87
N ALA A 177 -2.01 3.92 2.47
CA ALA A 177 -2.03 2.94 3.54
C ALA A 177 -2.01 1.51 2.99
N THR A 178 -1.10 0.70 3.51
CA THR A 178 -0.98 -0.73 3.25
C THR A 178 -0.97 -1.53 4.55
N TRP A 179 -1.29 -2.82 4.49
CA TRP A 179 -1.29 -3.65 5.70
C TRP A 179 0.11 -4.01 6.18
N THR A 180 1.05 -4.15 5.25
CA THR A 180 2.42 -4.52 5.53
C THR A 180 3.37 -3.67 4.69
N GLU A 181 4.66 -3.79 5.00
CA GLU A 181 5.76 -3.30 4.17
C GLU A 181 6.35 -4.45 3.36
N GLN A 182 5.57 -5.46 2.96
CA GLN A 182 6.07 -6.57 2.14
C GLN A 182 6.03 -6.23 0.65
N MET A 183 6.67 -7.05 -0.18
CA MET A 183 6.81 -6.79 -1.62
C MET A 183 5.48 -6.57 -2.35
N GLY A 184 4.45 -7.37 -2.03
CA GLY A 184 3.13 -7.20 -2.65
C GLY A 184 2.54 -5.81 -2.37
N ASP A 185 2.48 -5.41 -1.10
CA ASP A 185 1.98 -4.10 -0.67
C ASP A 185 2.85 -2.94 -1.19
N TRP A 186 4.17 -3.11 -1.20
CA TRP A 186 5.12 -2.13 -1.74
C TRP A 186 4.84 -1.84 -3.21
N ILE A 187 4.60 -2.88 -4.00
CA ILE A 187 4.34 -2.77 -5.44
C ILE A 187 2.96 -2.19 -5.70
N ASP A 188 1.95 -2.62 -4.96
CA ASP A 188 0.60 -2.04 -5.06
C ASP A 188 0.63 -0.53 -4.73
N ALA A 189 1.45 -0.11 -3.76
CA ALA A 189 1.65 1.30 -3.44
C ALA A 189 2.38 2.08 -4.56
N HIS A 190 3.35 1.46 -5.26
CA HIS A 190 3.97 2.05 -6.44
C HIS A 190 2.98 2.22 -7.59
N ASN A 191 2.16 1.19 -7.85
CA ASN A 191 1.12 1.24 -8.87
C ASN A 191 0.14 2.39 -8.59
N ALA A 192 -0.30 2.52 -7.33
CA ALA A 192 -1.17 3.61 -6.89
C ALA A 192 -0.49 4.99 -7.04
N ALA A 193 0.80 5.08 -6.69
CA ALA A 193 1.58 6.32 -6.83
C ALA A 193 1.74 6.73 -8.29
N PHE A 194 2.12 5.82 -9.19
CA PHE A 194 2.27 6.12 -10.62
C PHE A 194 0.95 6.52 -11.26
N ALA A 195 -0.16 5.86 -10.88
CA ALA A 195 -1.49 6.27 -11.29
C ALA A 195 -1.84 7.68 -10.80
N PHE A 196 -1.51 8.02 -9.54
CA PHE A 196 -1.72 9.36 -8.99
C PHE A 196 -0.91 10.45 -9.71
N PHE A 197 0.35 10.17 -10.06
CA PHE A 197 1.18 11.10 -10.81
C PHE A 197 0.83 11.15 -12.30
N GLY A 198 0.10 10.16 -12.83
CA GLY A 198 -0.23 10.06 -14.25
C GLY A 198 0.97 9.72 -15.14
N GLY A 199 2.03 9.15 -14.57
CA GLY A 199 3.27 8.87 -15.27
C GLY A 199 4.36 8.28 -14.37
N VAL A 200 5.44 7.81 -14.99
CA VAL A 200 6.56 7.14 -14.30
C VAL A 200 7.80 8.04 -14.28
N PRO A 201 8.45 8.25 -13.11
CA PRO A 201 9.72 8.96 -13.02
C PRO A 201 10.88 8.15 -13.65
N GLN A 202 11.99 8.82 -13.95
CA GLN A 202 13.17 8.13 -14.48
C GLN A 202 13.86 7.23 -13.44
N LEU A 203 13.90 7.67 -12.18
CA LEU A 203 14.58 7.00 -11.08
C LEU A 203 13.67 6.88 -9.85
N LEU A 204 13.61 5.68 -9.30
CA LEU A 204 13.02 5.40 -7.99
C LEU A 204 14.13 5.41 -6.96
N VAL A 205 13.97 6.22 -5.92
CA VAL A 205 14.95 6.38 -4.84
C VAL A 205 14.31 5.90 -3.53
N PRO A 206 14.28 4.58 -3.29
CA PRO A 206 13.81 4.06 -2.02
C PRO A 206 14.83 4.35 -0.90
N ASP A 207 14.35 4.78 0.25
CA ASP A 207 15.10 4.52 1.48
C ASP A 207 15.13 3.00 1.71
N ASN A 208 16.17 2.51 2.39
CA ASN A 208 16.65 1.15 2.48
C ASN A 208 15.65 0.18 3.13
N ALA A 209 14.48 0.02 2.52
CA ALA A 209 13.49 -0.98 2.82
C ALA A 209 14.12 -2.34 2.50
N LYS A 210 14.03 -3.29 3.44
CA LYS A 210 14.43 -4.69 3.24
C LYS A 210 13.77 -5.34 2.00
N VAL A 211 12.69 -4.73 1.51
CA VAL A 211 11.98 -5.09 0.27
C VAL A 211 12.74 -4.71 -0.99
N ALA A 212 13.34 -3.50 -1.01
CA ALA A 212 13.98 -2.94 -2.20
C ALA A 212 15.35 -3.57 -2.47
N VAL A 213 16.08 -3.99 -1.44
CA VAL A 213 17.46 -4.47 -1.55
C VAL A 213 17.65 -5.78 -0.78
N ILE A 214 17.95 -6.87 -1.49
CA ILE A 214 18.22 -8.20 -0.90
C ILE A 214 19.53 -8.19 -0.11
N LYS A 215 20.54 -7.44 -0.59
CA LYS A 215 21.80 -7.23 0.11
C LYS A 215 22.32 -5.82 -0.16
N ALA A 216 22.34 -4.99 0.88
CA ALA A 216 22.88 -3.63 0.77
C ALA A 216 24.39 -3.70 0.57
N CYS A 217 24.86 -3.40 -0.64
CA CYS A 217 26.27 -3.28 -0.98
C CYS A 217 26.53 -1.86 -1.50
N LEU A 218 27.65 -1.27 -1.09
CA LEU A 218 28.03 0.10 -1.42
C LEU A 218 28.33 0.28 -2.93
N PHE A 219 28.72 -0.79 -3.62
CA PHE A 219 29.17 -0.76 -5.01
C PHE A 219 28.24 -1.52 -5.97
N ASP A 220 27.46 -2.50 -5.48
CA ASP A 220 26.53 -3.30 -6.30
C ASP A 220 25.34 -3.79 -5.46
N PRO A 221 24.34 -2.93 -5.18
CA PRO A 221 23.16 -3.35 -4.42
C PRO A 221 22.35 -4.35 -5.23
N MET A 222 22.24 -5.59 -4.72
CA MET A 222 21.35 -6.59 -5.31
C MET A 222 19.89 -6.21 -5.01
N VAL A 223 19.26 -5.52 -5.95
CA VAL A 223 17.84 -5.16 -5.92
C VAL A 223 17.00 -6.45 -6.00
N ASN A 224 15.89 -6.49 -5.28
CA ASN A 224 14.99 -7.63 -5.34
C ASN A 224 14.50 -7.89 -6.77
N ARG A 225 14.58 -9.14 -7.25
CA ARG A 225 14.20 -9.52 -8.62
C ARG A 225 12.84 -8.98 -9.02
N SER A 226 11.84 -9.12 -8.14
CA SER A 226 10.47 -8.64 -8.40
C SER A 226 10.41 -7.13 -8.58
N TYR A 227 11.21 -6.38 -7.81
CA TYR A 227 11.26 -4.92 -7.90
C TYR A 227 12.02 -4.47 -9.15
N THR A 228 13.08 -5.20 -9.54
CA THR A 228 13.77 -5.02 -10.83
C THR A 228 12.84 -5.28 -12.01
N ASP A 229 12.03 -6.34 -11.96
CA ASP A 229 11.08 -6.68 -13.02
C ASP A 229 9.95 -5.64 -13.12
N MET A 230 9.47 -5.12 -11.99
CA MET A 230 8.56 -3.96 -11.97
C MET A 230 9.22 -2.72 -12.58
N ALA A 231 10.46 -2.41 -12.21
CA ALA A 231 11.19 -1.27 -12.75
C ALA A 231 11.36 -1.37 -14.28
N ARG A 232 11.65 -2.57 -14.81
CA ARG A 232 11.67 -2.84 -16.25
C ARG A 232 10.31 -2.64 -16.92
N HIS A 233 9.23 -3.14 -16.32
CA HIS A 233 7.86 -2.98 -16.84
C HIS A 233 7.49 -1.50 -17.03
N TYR A 234 7.84 -0.67 -16.05
CA TYR A 234 7.59 0.77 -16.10
C TYR A 234 8.70 1.58 -16.80
N GLY A 235 9.74 0.91 -17.31
CA GLY A 235 10.89 1.54 -17.95
C GLY A 235 11.65 2.50 -17.03
N THR A 236 11.63 2.29 -15.71
CA THR A 236 12.33 3.11 -14.70
C THR A 236 13.52 2.37 -14.10
N ALA A 237 14.39 3.07 -13.36
CA ALA A 237 15.54 2.47 -12.69
C ALA A 237 15.50 2.70 -11.19
N VAL A 238 15.91 1.69 -10.41
CA VAL A 238 15.97 1.77 -8.95
C VAL A 238 17.36 2.21 -8.53
N LEU A 239 17.43 3.30 -7.79
CA LEU A 239 18.67 3.84 -7.22
C LEU A 239 18.52 3.92 -5.69
N PRO A 240 18.88 2.84 -4.95
CA PRO A 240 18.81 2.85 -3.50
C PRO A 240 19.70 3.96 -2.91
N THR A 241 19.23 4.60 -1.84
CA THR A 241 20.07 5.58 -1.13
C THR A 241 21.29 4.92 -0.50
N ARG A 242 22.41 5.65 -0.45
CA ARG A 242 23.66 5.11 0.14
C ARG A 242 23.52 4.99 1.66
N PRO A 243 23.91 3.85 2.27
CA PRO A 243 23.93 3.70 3.71
C PRO A 243 24.79 4.80 4.37
N ARG A 244 24.30 5.36 5.49
CA ARG A 244 25.01 6.35 6.33
C ARG A 244 25.36 7.69 5.63
N LYS A 245 24.64 8.08 4.58
CA LYS A 245 24.71 9.44 4.01
C LYS A 245 23.35 10.16 4.12
N PRO A 246 23.13 10.97 5.17
CA PRO A 246 21.86 11.71 5.40
C PRO A 246 21.44 12.61 4.22
N ARG A 247 22.42 13.00 3.38
CA ARG A 247 22.22 13.97 2.30
C ARG A 247 21.40 13.45 1.12
N ASP A 248 21.36 12.14 0.88
CA ASP A 248 20.59 11.56 -0.23
C ASP A 248 19.08 11.43 0.11
N LYS A 249 18.71 11.70 1.37
CA LYS A 249 17.38 11.42 1.95
C LYS A 249 16.57 12.65 2.35
N ALA A 250 17.18 13.84 2.35
CA ALA A 250 16.59 15.04 2.93
C ALA A 250 15.19 15.40 2.41
N LYS A 251 14.86 15.08 1.15
CA LYS A 251 13.52 15.33 0.58
C LYS A 251 12.47 14.35 1.09
N VAL A 252 12.80 13.06 1.17
CA VAL A 252 11.86 12.06 1.69
C VAL A 252 11.69 12.26 3.19
N GLU A 253 12.77 12.48 3.95
CA GLU A 253 12.70 12.73 5.40
C GLU A 253 11.87 13.98 5.73
N ALA A 254 12.05 15.08 4.99
CA ALA A 254 11.25 16.28 5.18
C ALA A 254 9.77 16.05 4.85
N CYS A 255 9.48 15.23 3.85
CA CYS A 255 8.10 14.90 3.50
C CYS A 255 7.48 13.90 4.46
N VAL A 256 8.16 12.82 4.81
CA VAL A 256 7.74 11.86 5.84
C VAL A 256 7.48 12.62 7.14
N GLY A 257 8.37 13.50 7.57
CA GLY A 257 8.14 14.34 8.75
C GLY A 257 6.99 15.36 8.59
N ILE A 258 6.60 15.75 7.38
CA ILE A 258 5.36 16.53 7.13
C ILE A 258 4.16 15.59 7.21
N VAL A 259 4.22 14.42 6.58
CA VAL A 259 3.17 13.41 6.56
C VAL A 259 2.90 12.96 7.99
N GLU A 260 3.88 12.44 8.72
CA GLU A 260 3.74 12.00 10.12
C GLU A 260 3.10 13.09 11.00
N ARG A 261 3.68 14.31 11.03
CA ARG A 261 3.18 15.35 11.93
C ARG A 261 1.83 15.93 11.52
N TRP A 262 1.57 16.08 10.22
CA TRP A 262 0.40 16.79 9.73
C TRP A 262 -0.74 15.86 9.32
N LEU A 263 -0.44 14.78 8.60
CA LEU A 263 -1.43 13.76 8.21
C LEU A 263 -1.91 13.01 9.46
N LEU A 264 -1.01 12.36 10.21
CA LEU A 264 -1.43 11.56 11.37
C LEU A 264 -2.07 12.45 12.44
N GLY A 265 -1.53 13.66 12.62
CA GLY A 265 -2.16 14.69 13.44
C GLY A 265 -3.62 14.95 13.04
N ARG A 266 -3.96 15.02 11.76
CA ARG A 266 -5.35 15.21 11.30
C ARG A 266 -6.22 13.95 11.40
N LEU A 267 -5.62 12.77 11.27
CA LEU A 267 -6.34 11.50 11.31
C LEU A 267 -6.54 10.97 12.74
N ARG A 268 -5.83 11.50 13.76
CA ARG A 268 -5.79 10.98 15.14
C ARG A 268 -7.14 10.79 15.84
N ASN A 269 -8.16 11.58 15.47
CA ASN A 269 -9.49 11.52 16.10
C ASN A 269 -10.52 10.78 15.22
N ARG A 270 -10.08 10.17 14.12
CA ARG A 270 -10.94 9.39 13.21
C ARG A 270 -10.72 7.91 13.48
N ILE A 271 -11.82 7.16 13.50
CA ILE A 271 -11.78 5.69 13.56
C ILE A 271 -11.99 5.18 12.14
N PHE A 272 -11.15 4.24 11.73
CA PHE A 272 -11.22 3.62 10.41
C PHE A 272 -11.61 2.16 10.53
N TYR A 273 -12.45 1.70 9.61
CA TYR A 273 -12.95 0.33 9.59
C TYR A 273 -12.45 -0.49 8.40
N SER A 274 -11.74 0.16 7.48
CA SER A 274 -11.12 -0.50 6.33
C SER A 274 -9.95 0.31 5.79
N LEU A 275 -9.02 -0.35 5.08
CA LEU A 275 -7.98 0.34 4.34
C LEU A 275 -8.55 1.29 3.28
N VAL A 276 -9.70 0.97 2.69
CA VAL A 276 -10.33 1.83 1.67
C VAL A 276 -10.73 3.17 2.28
N GLU A 277 -11.36 3.13 3.45
CA GLU A 277 -11.76 4.33 4.18
C GLU A 277 -10.55 5.16 4.62
N LEU A 278 -9.51 4.50 5.15
CA LEU A 278 -8.26 5.17 5.52
C LEU A 278 -7.59 5.82 4.31
N ASN A 279 -7.49 5.11 3.19
CA ASN A 279 -6.90 5.64 1.95
C ASN A 279 -7.67 6.83 1.39
N ALA A 280 -9.01 6.82 1.45
CA ALA A 280 -9.82 7.98 1.09
C ALA A 280 -9.51 9.19 1.97
N ALA A 281 -9.43 9.00 3.29
CA ALA A 281 -9.08 10.08 4.23
C ALA A 281 -7.65 10.62 4.02
N ILE A 282 -6.71 9.74 3.67
CA ILE A 282 -5.34 10.15 3.31
C ILE A 282 -5.35 10.97 2.04
N ALA A 283 -6.09 10.54 1.01
CA ALA A 283 -6.19 11.27 -0.26
C ALA A 283 -6.75 12.69 -0.07
N GLU A 284 -7.78 12.87 0.76
CA GLU A 284 -8.32 14.19 1.14
C GLU A 284 -7.23 15.10 1.76
N CYS A 285 -6.45 14.55 2.69
CA CYS A 285 -5.37 15.29 3.32
C CYS A 285 -4.26 15.63 2.32
N MET A 286 -3.87 14.69 1.46
CA MET A 286 -2.85 14.93 0.43
C MET A 286 -3.31 15.98 -0.58
N MET A 287 -4.60 16.02 -0.93
CA MET A 287 -5.17 17.07 -1.77
C MET A 287 -4.98 18.45 -1.12
N LEU A 288 -5.33 18.62 0.15
CA LEU A 288 -5.12 19.89 0.86
C LEU A 288 -3.62 20.31 0.88
N LEU A 289 -2.71 19.35 1.09
CA LEU A 289 -1.27 19.62 1.10
C LEU A 289 -0.73 20.03 -0.27
N ASN A 290 -1.24 19.40 -1.33
CA ASN A 290 -0.72 19.55 -2.69
C ASN A 290 -1.37 20.69 -3.47
N ASP A 291 -2.67 20.87 -3.29
CA ASP A 291 -3.53 21.72 -4.12
C ASP A 291 -3.89 23.05 -3.45
N VAL A 292 -3.96 23.10 -2.13
CA VAL A 292 -4.37 24.32 -1.39
C VAL A 292 -3.17 25.05 -0.80
N ARG A 293 -2.22 24.32 -0.23
CA ARG A 293 -1.11 24.95 0.50
C ARG A 293 -0.05 25.51 -0.45
N VAL A 294 0.05 26.83 -0.49
CA VAL A 294 1.09 27.55 -1.24
C VAL A 294 2.46 27.36 -0.56
N VAL A 295 3.45 26.97 -1.34
CA VAL A 295 4.85 26.93 -0.90
C VAL A 295 5.38 28.36 -0.93
N ARG A 296 5.49 28.98 0.26
CA ARG A 296 5.83 30.40 0.45
C ARG A 296 6.99 30.89 -0.42
N GLN A 297 8.01 30.06 -0.58
CA GLN A 297 9.19 30.41 -1.38
C GLN A 297 8.92 30.58 -2.88
N PHE A 298 7.97 29.83 -3.44
CA PHE A 298 7.73 29.78 -4.88
C PHE A 298 6.41 30.42 -5.30
N GLY A 299 5.60 30.87 -4.34
CA GLY A 299 4.27 31.46 -4.57
C GLY A 299 3.25 30.51 -5.21
N LYS A 300 3.60 29.23 -5.38
CA LYS A 300 2.79 28.20 -6.05
C LYS A 300 2.52 27.02 -5.15
N THR A 301 1.46 26.29 -5.45
CA THR A 301 1.15 25.01 -4.80
C THR A 301 2.06 23.90 -5.35
N ARG A 302 2.13 22.76 -4.66
CA ARG A 302 2.92 21.62 -5.14
C ARG A 302 2.36 21.08 -6.45
N ARG A 303 1.03 21.09 -6.61
CA ARG A 303 0.36 20.70 -7.85
C ARG A 303 0.76 21.57 -9.03
N GLN A 304 0.72 22.89 -8.84
CA GLN A 304 1.15 23.82 -9.89
C GLN A 304 2.61 23.58 -10.28
N MET A 305 3.50 23.41 -9.29
CA MET A 305 4.90 23.06 -9.57
C MET A 305 5.04 21.71 -10.27
N PHE A 306 4.21 20.72 -9.96
CA PHE A 306 4.22 19.41 -10.62
C PHE A 306 3.87 19.51 -12.10
N VAL A 307 2.81 20.24 -12.43
CA VAL A 307 2.39 20.48 -13.82
C VAL A 307 3.49 21.19 -14.60
N ASP A 308 4.12 22.20 -14.00
CA ASP A 308 5.15 23.01 -14.67
C ASP A 308 6.49 22.27 -14.85
N ILE A 309 6.85 21.37 -13.92
CA ILE A 309 8.22 20.85 -13.81
C ILE A 309 8.27 19.34 -14.04
N ASP A 310 7.46 18.56 -13.33
CA ASP A 310 7.59 17.10 -13.30
C ASP A 310 6.79 16.43 -14.41
N ALA A 311 5.50 16.77 -14.55
CA ALA A 311 4.57 16.11 -15.46
C ALA A 311 5.07 16.02 -16.92
N PRO A 312 5.67 17.08 -17.51
CA PRO A 312 6.16 17.02 -18.89
C PRO A 312 7.33 16.06 -19.10
N ASN A 313 7.99 15.63 -18.01
CA ASN A 313 9.21 14.82 -18.03
C ASN A 313 8.97 13.38 -17.56
N LEU A 314 7.72 13.01 -17.25
CA LEU A 314 7.35 11.64 -16.88
C LEU A 314 7.23 10.75 -18.11
N LYS A 315 7.57 9.47 -17.93
CA LYS A 315 7.30 8.44 -18.92
C LYS A 315 5.81 8.07 -18.89
N PRO A 316 5.21 7.68 -20.02
CA PRO A 316 3.82 7.24 -20.05
C PRO A 316 3.62 5.98 -19.21
N LEU A 317 2.42 5.83 -18.66
CA LEU A 317 2.01 4.59 -17.99
C LEU A 317 1.76 3.48 -19.03
N PRO A 318 2.22 2.25 -18.78
CA PRO A 318 1.73 1.06 -19.49
C PRO A 318 0.21 0.91 -19.33
N ALA A 319 -0.43 0.21 -20.27
CA ALA A 319 -1.88 -0.04 -20.22
C ALA A 319 -2.30 -0.81 -18.95
N ASP A 320 -1.50 -1.81 -18.57
CA ASP A 320 -1.75 -2.64 -17.40
C ASP A 320 -0.71 -2.37 -16.30
N PRO A 321 -1.14 -2.27 -15.03
CA PRO A 321 -0.22 -2.19 -13.91
C PRO A 321 0.55 -3.49 -13.75
N TRP A 322 1.77 -3.41 -13.22
CA TRP A 322 2.55 -4.60 -12.94
C TRP A 322 1.95 -5.37 -11.75
N VAL A 323 1.82 -6.69 -11.88
CA VAL A 323 1.20 -7.54 -10.86
C VAL A 323 2.25 -8.42 -10.20
N HIS A 324 2.42 -8.28 -8.89
CA HIS A 324 3.29 -9.16 -8.12
C HIS A 324 2.72 -10.57 -8.08
N ALA A 325 3.54 -11.55 -8.46
CA ALA A 325 3.21 -12.96 -8.33
C ALA A 325 4.30 -13.67 -7.53
N GLU A 326 3.86 -14.42 -6.52
CA GLU A 326 4.70 -15.29 -5.72
C GLU A 326 4.50 -16.74 -6.15
N TRP A 327 5.53 -17.57 -5.95
CA TRP A 327 5.49 -18.99 -6.27
C TRP A 327 5.75 -19.80 -5.01
N LYS A 328 4.93 -20.81 -4.78
CA LYS A 328 5.08 -21.73 -3.65
C LYS A 328 4.82 -23.17 -4.09
N ARG A 329 5.70 -24.08 -3.66
CA ARG A 329 5.46 -25.51 -3.81
C ARG A 329 4.51 -25.99 -2.71
N CYS A 330 3.46 -26.68 -3.12
CA CYS A 330 2.42 -27.20 -2.26
C CYS A 330 2.16 -28.67 -2.59
N ARG A 331 1.76 -29.45 -1.59
CA ARG A 331 1.29 -30.82 -1.81
C ARG A 331 -0.23 -30.84 -1.73
N VAL A 332 -0.88 -31.46 -2.72
CA VAL A 332 -2.34 -31.60 -2.73
C VAL A 332 -2.76 -32.62 -1.66
N GLY A 333 -3.67 -32.22 -0.78
CA GLY A 333 -4.23 -33.05 0.28
C GLY A 333 -5.10 -34.20 -0.25
N LEU A 334 -5.49 -35.10 0.67
CA LEU A 334 -6.44 -36.19 0.37
C LEU A 334 -7.84 -35.66 0.04
N ASP A 335 -8.16 -34.52 0.62
CA ASP A 335 -9.35 -33.72 0.41
C ASP A 335 -9.25 -32.85 -0.85
N TYR A 336 -8.30 -33.12 -1.78
CA TYR A 336 -8.14 -32.42 -3.05
C TYR A 336 -7.95 -30.89 -2.93
N HIS A 337 -7.38 -30.40 -1.82
CA HIS A 337 -7.03 -28.98 -1.63
C HIS A 337 -5.53 -28.75 -1.46
N ILE A 338 -5.08 -27.53 -1.76
CA ILE A 338 -3.78 -26.99 -1.33
C ILE A 338 -3.99 -25.88 -0.31
N ALA A 339 -3.06 -25.75 0.64
CA ALA A 339 -3.07 -24.68 1.64
C ALA A 339 -2.13 -23.53 1.24
N LEU A 340 -2.69 -22.32 1.13
CA LEU A 340 -1.98 -21.07 0.87
C LEU A 340 -2.46 -20.01 1.87
N ASP A 341 -1.56 -19.44 2.66
CA ASP A 341 -1.84 -18.38 3.65
C ASP A 341 -3.09 -18.63 4.53
N ARG A 342 -3.21 -19.85 5.06
CA ARG A 342 -4.36 -20.30 5.87
C ARG A 342 -5.70 -20.32 5.11
N HIS A 343 -5.70 -20.37 3.79
CA HIS A 343 -6.88 -20.64 2.97
C HIS A 343 -6.65 -21.87 2.10
N HIS A 344 -7.70 -22.65 1.85
CA HIS A 344 -7.60 -23.90 1.09
C HIS A 344 -8.24 -23.76 -0.28
N TYR A 345 -7.51 -24.13 -1.34
CA TYR A 345 -7.99 -24.04 -2.72
C TYR A 345 -8.03 -25.43 -3.35
N SER A 346 -9.18 -25.78 -3.91
CA SER A 346 -9.38 -27.08 -4.53
C SER A 346 -8.57 -27.26 -5.82
N VAL A 347 -8.22 -28.50 -6.13
CA VAL A 347 -7.55 -28.93 -7.36
C VAL A 347 -8.30 -30.15 -7.87
N PRO A 348 -8.41 -30.40 -9.19
CA PRO A 348 -9.07 -31.60 -9.70
C PRO A 348 -8.59 -32.86 -8.98
N CYS A 349 -9.51 -33.66 -8.43
CA CYS A 349 -9.21 -34.75 -7.49
C CYS A 349 -8.23 -35.80 -8.02
N ARG A 350 -8.10 -35.93 -9.35
CA ARG A 350 -7.09 -36.77 -10.02
C ARG A 350 -5.64 -36.41 -9.65
N PHE A 351 -5.42 -35.19 -9.16
CA PHE A 351 -4.11 -34.69 -8.74
C PHE A 351 -3.87 -34.78 -7.22
N ALA A 352 -4.75 -35.46 -6.47
CA ALA A 352 -4.55 -35.67 -5.03
C ALA A 352 -3.18 -36.31 -4.74
N ARG A 353 -2.54 -35.89 -3.63
CA ARG A 353 -1.20 -36.31 -3.17
C ARG A 353 -0.01 -35.87 -4.03
N ARG A 354 -0.23 -35.28 -5.20
CA ARG A 354 0.84 -34.73 -6.06
C ARG A 354 1.42 -33.45 -5.48
N GLU A 355 2.67 -33.16 -5.81
CA GLU A 355 3.27 -31.84 -5.62
C GLU A 355 2.94 -30.94 -6.78
N VAL A 356 2.55 -29.71 -6.49
CA VAL A 356 2.12 -28.68 -7.45
C VAL A 356 2.80 -27.36 -7.11
N GLU A 357 2.88 -26.48 -8.09
CA GLU A 357 3.39 -25.12 -7.93
C GLU A 357 2.22 -24.14 -7.98
N ALA A 358 2.01 -23.42 -6.89
CA ALA A 358 1.02 -22.36 -6.81
C ALA A 358 1.69 -21.02 -7.13
N ARG A 359 1.24 -20.38 -8.20
CA ARG A 359 1.53 -18.97 -8.51
C ARG A 359 0.36 -18.14 -7.98
N PHE A 360 0.60 -17.20 -7.08
CA PHE A 360 -0.47 -16.39 -6.52
C PHE A 360 -0.11 -14.91 -6.52
N THR A 361 -1.13 -14.09 -6.77
CA THR A 361 -1.07 -12.63 -6.75
C THR A 361 -1.92 -12.12 -5.60
N THR A 362 -2.11 -10.80 -5.46
CA THR A 362 -3.07 -10.25 -4.48
C THR A 362 -4.52 -10.65 -4.77
N ARG A 363 -4.85 -11.05 -6.00
CA ARG A 363 -6.24 -11.33 -6.44
C ARG A 363 -6.49 -12.76 -6.90
N THR A 364 -5.47 -13.46 -7.37
CA THR A 364 -5.63 -14.75 -8.04
C THR A 364 -4.69 -15.80 -7.47
N VAL A 365 -5.12 -17.05 -7.53
CA VAL A 365 -4.30 -18.24 -7.25
C VAL A 365 -4.38 -19.14 -8.48
N GLU A 366 -3.25 -19.36 -9.12
CA GLU A 366 -3.09 -20.27 -10.25
C GLU A 366 -2.24 -21.47 -9.79
N ILE A 367 -2.69 -22.68 -10.10
CA ILE A 367 -2.05 -23.91 -9.65
C ILE A 367 -1.54 -24.66 -10.88
N PHE A 368 -0.27 -25.04 -10.85
CA PHE A 368 0.45 -25.67 -11.95
C PHE A 368 0.99 -27.04 -11.56
N LEU A 369 1.01 -27.97 -12.52
CA LEU A 369 1.69 -29.26 -12.41
C LEU A 369 2.53 -29.47 -13.67
N GLY A 370 3.86 -29.54 -13.53
CA GLY A 370 4.76 -29.72 -14.66
C GLY A 370 4.68 -28.59 -15.71
N GLY A 371 4.36 -27.36 -15.28
CA GLY A 371 4.19 -26.20 -16.16
C GLY A 371 2.80 -26.04 -16.78
N GLU A 372 1.92 -27.04 -16.69
CA GLU A 372 0.53 -26.94 -17.11
C GLU A 372 -0.35 -26.37 -15.99
N ARG A 373 -1.19 -25.37 -16.30
CA ARG A 373 -2.12 -24.79 -15.32
C ARG A 373 -3.33 -25.69 -15.13
N ILE A 374 -3.49 -26.24 -13.94
CA ILE A 374 -4.53 -27.23 -13.61
C ILE A 374 -5.73 -26.65 -12.87
N ALA A 375 -5.61 -25.48 -12.24
CA ALA A 375 -6.70 -24.80 -11.55
C ALA A 375 -6.42 -23.29 -11.42
N VAL A 376 -7.50 -22.50 -11.33
CA VAL A 376 -7.46 -21.05 -11.08
C VAL A 376 -8.56 -20.67 -10.10
N HIS A 377 -8.24 -19.81 -9.14
CA HIS A 377 -9.16 -19.32 -8.12
C HIS A 377 -9.00 -17.81 -7.92
N MET A 378 -10.08 -17.16 -7.50
CA MET A 378 -9.97 -15.86 -6.82
C MET A 378 -9.34 -16.08 -5.45
N ARG A 379 -8.40 -15.21 -5.06
CA ARG A 379 -7.72 -15.31 -3.76
C ARG A 379 -8.70 -14.95 -2.64
N GLY A 380 -8.94 -15.89 -1.74
CA GLY A 380 -9.69 -15.71 -0.51
C GLY A 380 -8.86 -15.07 0.58
N SER A 381 -9.53 -14.41 1.54
CA SER A 381 -8.93 -13.94 2.77
C SER A 381 -8.52 -15.14 3.65
N GLY A 382 -7.31 -15.11 4.23
CA GLY A 382 -6.68 -16.19 5.01
C GLY A 382 -7.38 -16.56 6.32
N ASN A 383 -8.63 -17.01 6.23
CA ASN A 383 -9.59 -17.20 7.30
C ASN A 383 -9.84 -18.68 7.67
N GLY A 384 -8.99 -19.60 7.22
CA GLY A 384 -9.16 -21.04 7.42
C GLY A 384 -10.20 -21.70 6.52
N ARG A 385 -10.92 -20.93 5.68
CA ARG A 385 -11.99 -21.49 4.82
C ARG A 385 -11.44 -22.18 3.58
N HIS A 386 -12.36 -22.84 2.88
CA HIS A 386 -12.10 -23.59 1.65
C HIS A 386 -12.84 -22.92 0.48
N THR A 387 -12.13 -22.73 -0.62
CA THR A 387 -12.69 -22.39 -1.93
C THR A 387 -12.67 -23.64 -2.79
N THR A 388 -13.83 -24.29 -2.88
CA THR A 388 -13.99 -25.56 -3.59
C THR A 388 -14.83 -25.39 -4.85
N ILE A 389 -14.22 -25.68 -5.99
CA ILE A 389 -14.89 -25.75 -7.29
C ILE A 389 -15.54 -27.14 -7.40
N PRO A 390 -16.87 -27.25 -7.63
CA PRO A 390 -17.56 -28.54 -7.67
C PRO A 390 -16.93 -29.54 -8.65
N GLU A 391 -16.45 -29.07 -9.80
CA GLU A 391 -15.82 -29.88 -10.84
C GLU A 391 -14.53 -30.56 -10.36
N HIS A 392 -13.89 -30.02 -9.32
CA HIS A 392 -12.70 -30.62 -8.73
C HIS A 392 -13.00 -31.83 -7.85
N MET A 393 -14.24 -31.98 -7.38
CA MET A 393 -14.63 -33.08 -6.50
C MET A 393 -14.85 -34.38 -7.29
N PRO A 394 -14.52 -35.55 -6.68
CA PRO A 394 -14.96 -36.85 -7.19
C PRO A 394 -16.48 -36.90 -7.37
N SER A 395 -16.97 -37.66 -8.34
CA SER A 395 -18.41 -37.77 -8.64
C SER A 395 -19.23 -38.26 -7.44
N SER A 396 -18.65 -39.11 -6.58
CA SER A 396 -19.27 -39.57 -5.33
C SER A 396 -19.44 -38.44 -4.30
N HIS A 397 -18.45 -37.56 -4.16
CA HIS A 397 -18.48 -36.45 -3.21
C HIS A 397 -19.41 -35.32 -3.69
N ARG A 398 -19.46 -35.04 -5.00
CA ARG A 398 -20.46 -34.11 -5.58
C ARG A 398 -21.87 -34.55 -5.27
N ARG A 399 -22.18 -35.84 -5.50
CA ARG A 399 -23.50 -36.40 -5.20
C ARG A 399 -23.84 -36.28 -3.72
N TYR A 400 -22.89 -36.49 -2.81
CA TYR A 400 -23.13 -36.32 -1.38
C TYR A 400 -23.39 -34.86 -0.99
N GLY A 401 -22.66 -33.90 -1.56
CA GLY A 401 -22.85 -32.47 -1.31
C GLY A 401 -24.19 -31.91 -1.81
N GLU A 402 -24.84 -32.58 -2.77
CA GLU A 402 -26.18 -32.22 -3.25
C GLU A 402 -27.30 -32.68 -2.32
N TRP A 403 -27.04 -33.55 -1.34
CA TRP A 403 -28.04 -34.12 -0.42
C TRP A 403 -28.39 -33.17 0.72
N THR A 404 -28.94 -32.01 0.37
CA THR A 404 -29.51 -31.08 1.37
C THR A 404 -30.98 -31.42 1.61
N PRO A 405 -31.48 -31.33 2.87
CA PRO A 405 -32.89 -31.59 3.16
C PRO A 405 -33.83 -30.66 2.40
N ALA A 406 -33.40 -29.43 2.10
CA ALA A 406 -34.17 -28.49 1.28
C ALA A 406 -34.37 -28.99 -0.16
N LYS A 407 -33.30 -29.50 -0.81
CA LYS A 407 -33.42 -30.11 -2.14
C LYS A 407 -34.28 -31.36 -2.14
N ILE A 408 -34.08 -32.26 -1.17
CA ILE A 408 -34.85 -33.50 -1.04
C ILE A 408 -36.35 -33.19 -0.89
N ARG A 409 -36.72 -32.18 -0.09
CA ARG A 409 -38.12 -31.73 0.04
C ARG A 409 -38.65 -31.11 -1.24
N ALA A 410 -37.88 -30.25 -1.90
CA ALA A 410 -38.30 -29.62 -3.15
C ALA A 410 -38.57 -30.65 -4.27
N GLU A 411 -37.74 -31.69 -4.35
CA GLU A 411 -37.85 -32.74 -5.35
C GLU A 411 -39.03 -33.68 -5.07
N ALA A 412 -39.31 -33.98 -3.79
CA ALA A 412 -40.51 -34.71 -3.37
C ALA A 412 -41.79 -33.92 -3.66
N ALA A 413 -41.81 -32.62 -3.34
CA ALA A 413 -42.95 -31.73 -3.58
C ALA A 413 -43.29 -31.55 -5.07
N ARG A 414 -42.29 -31.65 -5.97
CA ARG A 414 -42.52 -31.64 -7.43
C ARG A 414 -43.35 -32.84 -7.89
N ILE A 415 -43.18 -34.00 -7.26
CA ILE A 415 -43.89 -35.22 -7.63
C ILE A 415 -45.30 -35.21 -7.05
N GLY A 416 -45.45 -34.80 -5.78
CA GLY A 416 -46.76 -34.59 -5.18
C GLY A 416 -46.74 -34.41 -3.65
N PRO A 417 -47.88 -33.98 -3.08
CA PRO A 417 -48.02 -33.68 -1.66
C PRO A 417 -47.82 -34.90 -0.73
N MET A 418 -48.25 -36.09 -1.13
CA MET A 418 -48.14 -37.31 -0.32
C MET A 418 -46.72 -37.81 -0.26
N LEU A 419 -45.98 -37.75 -1.38
CA LEU A 419 -44.55 -38.05 -1.36
C LEU A 419 -43.78 -37.05 -0.48
N SER A 420 -44.12 -35.75 -0.58
CA SER A 420 -43.53 -34.73 0.29
C SER A 420 -43.75 -35.04 1.78
N LEU A 421 -44.98 -35.37 2.15
CA LEU A 421 -45.32 -35.73 3.54
C LEU A 421 -44.62 -37.02 4.01
N LEU A 422 -44.49 -38.02 3.14
CA LEU A 422 -43.76 -39.25 3.44
C LEU A 422 -42.27 -38.97 3.71
N VAL A 423 -41.65 -38.15 2.86
CA VAL A 423 -40.25 -37.72 3.02
C VAL A 423 -40.05 -36.95 4.32
N GLU A 424 -40.95 -36.04 4.67
CA GLU A 424 -40.91 -35.32 5.94
C GLU A 424 -41.00 -36.27 7.14
N LYS A 425 -41.95 -37.21 7.13
CA LYS A 425 -42.09 -38.21 8.21
C LYS A 425 -40.87 -39.14 8.32
N ILE A 426 -40.24 -39.50 7.21
CA ILE A 426 -39.01 -40.32 7.21
C ILE A 426 -37.85 -39.55 7.83
N ILE A 427 -37.68 -38.28 7.49
CA ILE A 427 -36.59 -37.44 8.01
C ILE A 427 -36.82 -37.14 9.51
N ALA A 428 -38.04 -36.79 9.90
CA ALA A 428 -38.39 -36.46 11.29
C ALA A 428 -38.40 -37.69 12.22
N GLY A 429 -38.67 -38.88 11.69
CA GLY A 429 -38.70 -40.13 12.46
C GLY A 429 -37.32 -40.73 12.76
N ARG A 430 -36.21 -40.11 12.33
CA ARG A 430 -34.84 -40.61 12.57
C ARG A 430 -34.16 -39.76 13.66
N PRO A 431 -33.36 -40.37 14.56
CA PRO A 431 -32.57 -39.63 15.56
C PRO A 431 -31.66 -38.56 14.94
N HIS A 432 -31.16 -38.83 13.74
CA HIS A 432 -30.43 -37.86 12.92
C HIS A 432 -31.06 -37.78 11.52
N PRO A 433 -31.50 -36.59 11.07
CA PRO A 433 -32.12 -36.37 9.76
C PRO A 433 -31.36 -36.99 8.59
N GLU A 434 -30.02 -36.93 8.63
CA GLU A 434 -29.13 -37.44 7.58
C GLU A 434 -29.27 -38.95 7.33
N GLN A 435 -29.67 -39.72 8.37
CA GLN A 435 -29.93 -41.16 8.24
C GLN A 435 -31.16 -41.45 7.36
N GLY A 436 -32.07 -40.48 7.21
CA GLY A 436 -33.25 -40.58 6.36
C GLY A 436 -33.00 -40.28 4.88
N TYR A 437 -31.92 -39.57 4.55
CA TYR A 437 -31.71 -39.01 3.20
C TYR A 437 -31.58 -40.08 2.12
N ARG A 438 -30.82 -41.16 2.37
CA ARG A 438 -30.69 -42.27 1.41
C ARG A 438 -32.03 -42.95 1.11
N SER A 439 -32.89 -43.10 2.12
CA SER A 439 -34.22 -43.69 1.93
C SER A 439 -35.11 -42.77 1.10
N CYS A 440 -35.10 -41.46 1.39
CA CYS A 440 -35.89 -40.48 0.65
C CYS A 440 -35.46 -40.40 -0.82
N LEU A 441 -34.15 -40.30 -1.09
CA LEU A 441 -33.59 -40.28 -2.44
C LEU A 441 -33.88 -41.58 -3.21
N GLY A 442 -33.81 -42.73 -2.53
CA GLY A 442 -34.20 -44.01 -3.10
C GLY A 442 -35.65 -44.03 -3.54
N ILE A 443 -36.56 -43.51 -2.71
CA ILE A 443 -38.00 -43.43 -3.01
C ILE A 443 -38.26 -42.46 -4.17
N ILE A 444 -37.70 -41.25 -4.13
CA ILE A 444 -37.82 -40.26 -5.22
C ILE A 444 -37.32 -40.86 -6.55
N GLY A 445 -36.23 -41.61 -6.52
CA GLY A 445 -35.67 -42.27 -7.70
C GLY A 445 -36.59 -43.31 -8.36
N LEU A 446 -37.61 -43.82 -7.67
CA LEU A 446 -38.60 -44.75 -8.24
C LEU A 446 -39.48 -44.08 -9.30
N GLU A 447 -39.58 -42.75 -9.31
CA GLU A 447 -40.32 -41.98 -10.33
C GLU A 447 -39.87 -42.35 -11.74
N LYS A 448 -38.55 -42.52 -11.95
CA LYS A 448 -37.99 -42.86 -13.28
C LYS A 448 -38.49 -44.18 -13.84
N ARG A 449 -38.85 -45.13 -12.97
CA ARG A 449 -39.28 -46.48 -13.34
C ARG A 449 -40.79 -46.63 -13.36
N PHE A 450 -41.51 -45.93 -12.48
CA PHE A 450 -42.94 -46.15 -12.27
C PHE A 450 -43.82 -44.93 -12.61
N GLY A 451 -43.24 -43.75 -12.84
CA GLY A 451 -43.94 -42.51 -13.09
C GLY A 451 -44.35 -41.77 -11.82
N ALA A 452 -44.58 -40.45 -11.93
CA ALA A 452 -44.92 -39.57 -10.81
C ALA A 452 -46.27 -39.93 -10.17
N GLU A 453 -47.32 -40.14 -10.96
CA GLU A 453 -48.67 -40.46 -10.46
C GLU A 453 -48.70 -41.73 -9.61
N ARG A 454 -48.03 -42.79 -10.08
CA ARG A 454 -47.98 -44.06 -9.35
C ARG A 454 -47.17 -43.94 -8.07
N LEU A 455 -46.05 -43.20 -8.11
CA LEU A 455 -45.22 -42.98 -6.94
C LEU A 455 -45.98 -42.18 -5.86
N GLU A 456 -46.75 -41.18 -6.26
CA GLU A 456 -47.60 -40.40 -5.37
C GLU A 456 -48.69 -41.26 -4.71
N ALA A 457 -49.39 -42.10 -5.49
CA ALA A 457 -50.37 -43.05 -4.96
C ALA A 457 -49.73 -44.10 -4.02
N ALA A 458 -48.51 -44.56 -4.35
CA ALA A 458 -47.76 -45.46 -3.48
C ALA A 458 -47.31 -44.76 -2.18
N ALA A 459 -47.00 -43.47 -2.22
CA ALA A 459 -46.65 -42.70 -1.03
C ALA A 459 -47.85 -42.53 -0.10
N LEU A 460 -49.04 -42.24 -0.65
CA LEU A 460 -50.29 -42.25 0.11
C LEU A 460 -50.51 -43.60 0.79
N ARG A 461 -50.42 -44.69 0.03
CA ARG A 461 -50.61 -46.05 0.55
C ARG A 461 -49.61 -46.39 1.66
N ALA A 462 -48.35 -45.98 1.49
CA ALA A 462 -47.30 -46.18 2.48
C ALA A 462 -47.54 -45.38 3.77
N LEU A 463 -48.12 -44.18 3.66
CA LEU A 463 -48.52 -43.36 4.81
C LEU A 463 -49.66 -44.01 5.59
N GLU A 464 -50.66 -44.57 4.91
CA GLU A 464 -51.83 -45.22 5.53
C GLU A 464 -51.46 -46.48 6.31
N ILE A 465 -50.51 -47.28 5.81
CA ILE A 465 -50.03 -48.49 6.49
C ILE A 465 -48.79 -48.23 7.39
N GLU A 466 -48.44 -46.97 7.58
CA GLU A 466 -47.26 -46.50 8.34
C GLU A 466 -45.90 -47.08 7.90
N ALA A 467 -45.79 -47.58 6.66
CA ALA A 467 -44.57 -48.18 6.13
C ALA A 467 -43.61 -47.14 5.55
N ARG A 468 -42.86 -46.46 6.44
CA ARG A 468 -42.00 -45.31 6.14
C ARG A 468 -40.57 -45.72 5.75
N ASN A 469 -40.40 -46.62 4.79
CA ASN A 469 -39.09 -47.04 4.29
C ASN A 469 -39.10 -47.38 2.79
N TYR A 470 -37.91 -47.35 2.17
CA TYR A 470 -37.76 -47.59 0.73
C TYR A 470 -38.25 -48.98 0.26
N PRO A 471 -37.88 -50.10 0.92
CA PRO A 471 -38.35 -51.43 0.50
C PRO A 471 -39.87 -51.55 0.44
N SER A 472 -40.59 -50.96 1.40
CA SER A 472 -42.06 -50.99 1.43
C SER A 472 -42.67 -50.23 0.27
N VAL A 473 -42.21 -49.00 -0.02
CA VAL A 473 -42.73 -48.21 -1.16
C VAL A 473 -42.44 -48.91 -2.49
N LYS A 474 -41.24 -49.48 -2.63
CA LYS A 474 -40.89 -50.28 -3.81
C LYS A 474 -41.81 -51.50 -3.98
N SER A 475 -42.08 -52.23 -2.90
CA SER A 475 -42.98 -53.38 -2.90
C SER A 475 -44.42 -53.00 -3.28
N ILE A 476 -44.93 -51.86 -2.79
CA ILE A 476 -46.25 -51.33 -3.16
C ILE A 476 -46.34 -51.13 -4.68
N LEU A 477 -45.34 -50.49 -5.27
CA LEU A 477 -45.27 -50.21 -6.71
C LEU A 477 -45.09 -51.47 -7.57
N GLU A 478 -44.23 -52.40 -7.13
CA GLU A 478 -43.97 -53.65 -7.87
C GLU A 478 -45.18 -54.59 -7.86
N LYS A 479 -45.94 -54.62 -6.76
CA LYS A 479 -47.14 -55.44 -6.62
C LYS A 479 -48.42 -54.73 -7.11
N GLY A 480 -48.33 -53.49 -7.58
CA GLY A 480 -49.48 -52.72 -8.06
C GLY A 480 -50.49 -52.34 -6.97
N LEU A 481 -50.07 -52.37 -5.70
CA LEU A 481 -50.94 -52.05 -4.55
C LEU A 481 -51.31 -50.56 -4.50
N ASP A 482 -50.58 -49.71 -5.22
CA ASP A 482 -50.90 -48.31 -5.48
C ASP A 482 -52.22 -48.12 -6.24
N LYS A 483 -52.70 -49.16 -6.94
CA LYS A 483 -53.94 -49.13 -7.75
C LYS A 483 -55.14 -49.75 -7.06
N VAL A 484 -54.95 -50.33 -5.88
CA VAL A 484 -55.99 -51.07 -5.16
C VAL A 484 -56.52 -50.20 -4.00
N PRO A 485 -57.83 -50.00 -3.87
CA PRO A 485 -58.40 -49.32 -2.71
C PRO A 485 -57.98 -50.00 -1.40
N VAL A 486 -57.70 -49.21 -0.36
CA VAL A 486 -57.43 -49.76 0.98
C VAL A 486 -58.76 -50.27 1.52
N PRO A 487 -58.85 -51.53 2.00
CA PRO A 487 -59.99 -51.92 2.81
C PRO A 487 -60.01 -51.01 4.03
N LYS A 488 -61.07 -50.22 4.21
CA LYS A 488 -61.27 -49.49 5.47
C LYS A 488 -61.27 -50.54 6.58
N SER A 489 -60.34 -50.44 7.52
CA SER A 489 -60.44 -51.23 8.74
C SER A 489 -61.81 -50.94 9.36
N PRO A 490 -62.62 -51.96 9.69
CA PRO A 490 -63.85 -51.71 10.43
C PRO A 490 -63.47 -50.98 11.71
N GLU A 491 -64.12 -49.84 11.96
CA GLU A 491 -64.08 -49.15 13.24
C GLU A 491 -64.55 -50.16 14.30
N HIS A 492 -63.62 -50.85 14.93
CA HIS A 492 -63.93 -51.57 16.14
C HIS A 492 -64.08 -50.49 17.21
N ALA A 493 -65.33 -50.27 17.64
CA ALA A 493 -65.57 -49.62 18.92
C ALA A 493 -64.67 -50.31 19.96
N PRO A 494 -63.94 -49.55 20.80
CA PRO A 494 -63.09 -50.16 21.82
C PRO A 494 -63.96 -51.10 22.66
N ILE A 495 -63.57 -52.37 22.73
CA ILE A 495 -64.23 -53.34 23.60
C ILE A 495 -63.84 -52.95 25.03
N ASP A 496 -64.70 -52.20 25.70
CA ASP A 496 -64.54 -51.87 27.11
C ASP A 496 -64.98 -53.09 27.92
N HIS A 497 -64.00 -53.88 28.39
CA HIS A 497 -64.23 -55.00 29.28
C HIS A 497 -63.31 -54.86 30.50
N ALA A 498 -63.88 -55.00 31.70
CA ALA A 498 -63.19 -54.83 32.99
C ALA A 498 -61.96 -55.74 33.24
N ASN A 499 -61.69 -56.68 32.33
CA ASN A 499 -60.58 -57.65 32.42
C ASN A 499 -59.45 -57.37 31.45
N ILE A 500 -59.59 -56.37 30.55
CA ILE A 500 -58.55 -56.00 29.60
C ILE A 500 -57.69 -54.92 30.27
N ARG A 501 -56.53 -55.33 30.82
CA ARG A 501 -55.55 -54.40 31.39
C ARG A 501 -54.60 -53.91 30.29
N GLY A 502 -54.44 -52.59 30.19
CA GLY A 502 -53.60 -51.95 29.17
C GLY A 502 -52.11 -52.28 29.31
N SER A 503 -51.34 -51.95 28.27
CA SER A 503 -49.89 -52.19 28.16
C SER A 503 -49.04 -51.59 29.28
N HIS A 504 -49.58 -50.68 30.08
CA HIS A 504 -48.91 -50.13 31.28
C HIS A 504 -48.90 -51.10 32.48
N TYR A 505 -49.65 -52.21 32.44
CA TYR A 505 -49.66 -53.21 33.50
C TYR A 505 -48.50 -54.22 33.40
N TYR A 506 -47.93 -54.38 32.21
CA TYR A 506 -46.80 -55.27 31.95
C TYR A 506 -45.64 -54.39 31.48
N HIS A 507 -44.74 -54.04 32.42
CA HIS A 507 -43.60 -53.15 32.20
C HIS A 507 -42.72 -53.50 30.99
#